data_AF-A0A369RNL2-F1
#
_entry.id   AF-A0A369RNL2-F1
#
_cell.length_a   1.000
_cell.length_b   1.000
_cell.length_c   1.000
_cell.angle_alpha   90.00
_cell.angle_beta   90.00
_cell.angle_gamma   90.00
#
_symmetry.space_group_name_H-M   'P 1'
#
loop_
_entity.id
_entity.type
_entity.pdbx_description
1 polymer ?
#
loop_
_entity_poly.entity_id
_entity_poly.type
_entity_poly.pdbx_seq_one_letter_code
_entity_poly.pdbx_strand_id
1 'polypeptide(L)'
;MDTNSKLTRSSEEEECETRLKSKVQNALDTYEEEFIRIVPVDELVEPLKSKGILSSREVTDIKNLIHEDDKATKLLSILRDKRYNSDFLTFCQLLEKNSVIAVQKLGEKLLKQAACVI
;
A
#
# COMPACT_ATOMS: atom_id res chain seq x y z
N MET A 1 7.67 22.79 39.38
CA MET A 1 6.64 23.01 38.35
C MET A 1 7.32 22.80 37.03
N ASP A 2 7.01 21.69 36.36
CA ASP A 2 6.93 21.58 34.90
C ASP A 2 6.25 20.23 34.63
N THR A 3 4.96 20.34 34.37
CA THR A 3 4.08 19.31 33.84
C THR A 3 4.32 19.11 32.35
N ASN A 4 3.86 17.95 31.86
CA ASN A 4 3.59 17.56 30.47
C ASN A 4 4.67 16.76 29.76
N SER A 5 4.34 15.68 29.07
CA SER A 5 3.09 14.92 28.98
C SER A 5 3.52 13.62 28.32
N LYS A 6 3.45 12.52 29.07
CA LYS A 6 3.62 11.19 28.50
C LYS A 6 2.34 10.94 27.71
N LEU A 7 2.43 11.11 26.39
CA LEU A 7 1.35 10.91 25.44
C LEU A 7 0.91 9.44 25.53
N THR A 8 -0.02 9.14 26.42
CA THR A 8 -0.73 7.86 26.45
C THR A 8 -1.64 7.86 25.24
N ARG A 9 -1.19 7.24 24.16
CA ARG A 9 -2.05 6.84 23.05
C ARG A 9 -3.10 5.91 23.63
N SER A 10 -4.37 6.28 23.47
CA SER A 10 -5.49 5.53 24.04
C SER A 10 -5.53 4.12 23.43
N SER A 11 -5.76 3.12 24.26
CA SER A 11 -5.82 1.69 23.89
C SER A 11 -6.79 1.38 22.74
N GLU A 12 -7.79 2.24 22.51
CA GLU A 12 -8.77 2.11 21.43
C GLU A 12 -8.21 2.49 20.05
N GLU A 13 -7.24 3.41 19.97
CA GLU A 13 -6.61 3.83 18.71
C GLU A 13 -5.69 2.73 18.15
N GLU A 14 -4.97 2.04 19.03
CA GLU A 14 -4.05 0.95 18.65
C GLU A 14 -4.80 -0.29 18.15
N GLU A 15 -5.98 -0.60 18.69
CA GLU A 15 -6.83 -1.70 18.22
C GLU A 15 -7.41 -1.42 16.82
N CYS A 16 -7.86 -0.19 16.57
CA CYS A 16 -8.38 0.24 15.26
C CYS A 16 -7.29 0.23 14.18
N GLU A 17 -6.09 0.73 14.51
CA GLU A 17 -4.93 0.74 13.60
C GLU A 17 -4.50 -0.69 13.24
N THR A 18 -4.46 -1.58 14.23
CA THR A 18 -4.11 -3.00 14.04
C THR A 18 -5.13 -3.73 13.16
N ARG A 19 -6.43 -3.48 13.36
CA ARG A 19 -7.50 -4.04 12.51
C ARG A 19 -7.40 -3.55 11.08
N LEU A 20 -7.14 -2.26 10.85
CA LEU A 20 -6.97 -1.72 9.51
C LEU A 20 -5.77 -2.34 8.80
N LYS A 21 -4.64 -2.46 9.51
CA LYS A 21 -3.44 -3.12 9.00
C LYS A 21 -3.74 -4.55 8.56
N SER A 22 -4.37 -5.35 9.40
CA SER A 22 -4.73 -6.73 9.05
C SER A 22 -5.64 -6.82 7.81
N LYS A 23 -6.60 -5.89 7.65
CA LYS A 23 -7.48 -5.86 6.47
C LYS A 23 -6.73 -5.53 5.18
N VAL A 24 -5.84 -4.54 5.24
CA VAL A 24 -4.99 -4.19 4.09
C VAL A 24 -4.06 -5.33 3.73
N GLN A 25 -3.43 -5.97 4.72
CA GLN A 25 -2.57 -7.13 4.49
C GLN A 25 -3.33 -8.27 3.84
N ASN A 26 -4.51 -8.62 4.37
CA ASN A 26 -5.37 -9.64 3.79
C ASN A 26 -5.79 -9.31 2.35
N ALA A 27 -6.13 -8.05 2.06
CA ALA A 27 -6.46 -7.64 0.69
C ALA A 27 -5.28 -7.80 -0.26
N LEU A 28 -4.08 -7.42 0.15
CA LEU A 28 -2.86 -7.56 -0.65
C LEU A 28 -2.47 -9.04 -0.85
N ASP A 29 -2.58 -9.87 0.19
CA ASP A 29 -2.27 -11.30 0.12
C ASP A 29 -3.31 -12.03 -0.75
N THR A 30 -4.60 -11.68 -0.65
CA THR A 30 -5.69 -12.26 -1.48
C THR A 30 -5.47 -12.02 -2.97
N TYR A 31 -4.92 -10.86 -3.35
CA TYR A 31 -4.72 -10.47 -4.73
C TYR A 31 -3.24 -10.46 -5.16
N GLU A 32 -2.36 -11.14 -4.42
CA GLU A 32 -0.91 -11.13 -4.65
C GLU A 32 -0.54 -11.56 -6.08
N GLU A 33 -1.03 -12.71 -6.53
CA GLU A 33 -0.71 -13.22 -7.88
C GLU A 33 -1.22 -12.29 -8.98
N GLU A 34 -2.42 -11.73 -8.81
CA GLU A 34 -2.99 -10.78 -9.76
C GLU A 34 -2.17 -9.49 -9.78
N PHE A 35 -1.77 -9.00 -8.61
CA PHE A 35 -0.92 -7.81 -8.45
C PHE A 35 0.41 -7.98 -9.17
N ILE A 36 1.15 -9.05 -8.87
CA ILE A 36 2.47 -9.30 -9.45
C ILE A 36 2.40 -9.32 -10.98
N ARG A 37 1.35 -9.94 -11.53
CA ARG A 37 1.19 -10.11 -12.98
C ARG A 37 0.83 -8.84 -13.72
N ILE A 38 0.03 -7.95 -13.14
CA ILE A 38 -0.63 -6.87 -13.92
C ILE A 38 -0.20 -5.46 -13.55
N VAL A 39 0.45 -5.26 -12.40
CA VAL A 39 0.81 -3.91 -11.92
C VAL A 39 2.05 -3.40 -12.67
N PRO A 40 1.95 -2.29 -13.43
CA PRO A 40 3.09 -1.74 -14.17
C PRO A 40 4.01 -0.95 -13.24
N VAL A 41 4.86 -1.63 -12.48
CA VAL A 41 5.62 -1.02 -11.36
C VAL A 41 6.45 0.19 -11.80
N ASP A 42 7.15 0.10 -12.93
CA ASP A 42 7.99 1.18 -13.45
C ASP A 42 7.21 2.47 -13.73
N GLU A 43 5.92 2.37 -14.08
CA GLU A 43 5.04 3.52 -14.30
C GLU A 43 4.53 4.13 -12.99
N LEU A 44 4.43 3.33 -11.92
CA LEU A 44 3.83 3.76 -10.66
C LEU A 44 4.84 4.27 -9.64
N VAL A 45 6.10 3.82 -9.67
CA VAL A 45 7.08 4.16 -8.62
C VAL A 45 7.35 5.67 -8.49
N GLU A 46 7.41 6.43 -9.59
CA GLU A 46 7.58 7.88 -9.52
C GLU A 46 6.32 8.61 -9.03
N PRO A 47 5.10 8.30 -9.53
CA PRO A 47 3.87 8.80 -8.93
C PRO A 47 3.74 8.50 -7.43
N LEU A 48 4.08 7.29 -7.00
CA LEU A 48 4.01 6.89 -5.59
C LEU A 48 5.02 7.64 -4.73
N LYS A 49 6.22 7.89 -5.24
CA LYS A 49 7.21 8.75 -4.59
C LYS A 49 6.75 10.21 -4.49
N SER A 50 6.17 10.76 -5.56
CA SER A 50 5.67 12.13 -5.57
C SER A 50 4.56 12.36 -4.52
N LYS A 51 3.80 11.30 -4.21
CA LYS A 51 2.76 11.27 -3.19
C LYS A 51 3.27 10.95 -1.79
N GLY A 52 4.57 10.73 -1.62
CA GLY A 52 5.20 10.40 -0.34
C GLY A 52 4.98 8.95 0.12
N ILE A 53 4.35 8.11 -0.70
CA ILE A 53 4.09 6.70 -0.37
C ILE A 53 5.38 5.88 -0.43
N LEU A 54 6.26 6.20 -1.39
CA LEU A 54 7.60 5.60 -1.49
C LEU A 54 8.66 6.64 -1.16
N SER A 55 9.67 6.24 -0.40
CA SER A 55 10.88 7.04 -0.25
C SER A 55 11.76 6.94 -1.50
N SER A 56 12.67 7.92 -1.70
CA SER A 56 13.65 7.86 -2.79
C SER A 56 14.47 6.57 -2.78
N ARG A 57 14.83 6.08 -1.57
CA ARG A 57 15.58 4.83 -1.41
C ARG A 57 14.76 3.62 -1.85
N GLU A 58 13.49 3.54 -1.45
CA GLU A 58 12.60 2.44 -1.86
C GLU A 58 12.38 2.42 -3.39
N VAL A 59 12.26 3.59 -4.02
CA VAL A 59 12.19 3.67 -5.49
C VAL A 59 13.49 3.17 -6.13
N THR A 60 14.65 3.59 -5.64
CA THR A 60 15.95 3.10 -6.14
C THR A 60 16.07 1.59 -5.96
N ASP A 61 15.70 1.05 -4.80
CA ASP A 61 15.76 -0.37 -4.51
C ASP A 61 14.87 -1.19 -5.47
N ILE A 62 13.65 -0.69 -5.77
CA ILE A 62 12.76 -1.33 -6.76
C ILE A 62 13.36 -1.25 -8.16
N LYS A 63 13.80 -0.06 -8.60
CA LYS A 63 14.32 0.15 -9.96
C LYS A 63 15.60 -0.63 -10.27
N ASN A 64 16.36 -0.99 -9.24
CA ASN A 64 17.57 -1.81 -9.38
C ASN A 64 17.29 -3.30 -9.61
N LEU A 65 16.04 -3.75 -9.45
CA LEU A 65 15.65 -5.13 -9.75
C LEU A 65 15.49 -5.32 -11.26
N ILE A 66 15.91 -6.49 -11.76
CA ILE A 66 15.94 -6.79 -13.19
C ILE A 66 14.58 -7.29 -13.68
N HIS A 67 13.92 -8.14 -12.90
CA HIS A 67 12.67 -8.78 -13.30
C HIS A 67 11.45 -8.00 -12.79
N GLU A 68 10.45 -7.82 -13.65
CA GLU A 68 9.21 -7.12 -13.30
C GLU A 68 8.48 -7.78 -12.13
N ASP A 69 8.48 -9.11 -12.07
CA ASP A 69 7.87 -9.86 -10.97
C ASP A 69 8.56 -9.56 -9.62
N ASP A 70 9.89 -9.40 -9.62
CA ASP A 70 10.65 -9.04 -8.42
C ASP A 70 10.33 -7.60 -7.99
N LYS A 71 10.21 -6.67 -8.96
CA LYS A 71 9.80 -5.29 -8.71
C LYS A 71 8.41 -5.24 -8.08
N ALA A 72 7.47 -6.01 -8.63
CA ALA A 72 6.09 -6.05 -8.16
C ALA A 72 5.99 -6.68 -6.77
N THR A 73 6.69 -7.79 -6.55
CA THR A 73 6.81 -8.43 -5.23
C THR A 73 7.40 -7.47 -4.20
N LYS A 74 8.44 -6.70 -4.59
CA LYS A 74 9.05 -5.71 -3.71
C LYS A 74 8.09 -4.58 -3.37
N LEU A 75 7.38 -4.02 -4.36
CA LEU A 75 6.37 -2.99 -4.13
C LEU A 75 5.25 -3.50 -3.21
N LEU A 76 4.74 -4.71 -3.48
CA LEU A 76 3.72 -5.36 -2.66
C LEU A 76 4.17 -5.49 -1.20
N SER A 77 5.40 -5.94 -0.95
CA SER A 77 5.95 -6.08 0.40
C SER A 77 6.00 -4.73 1.15
N ILE A 78 6.39 -3.65 0.46
CA ILE A 78 6.44 -2.31 1.05
C ILE A 78 5.03 -1.85 1.42
N LEU A 79 4.06 -2.03 0.52
CA LEU A 79 2.67 -1.66 0.77
C LEU A 79 2.10 -2.45 1.95
N ARG A 80 2.30 -3.77 1.97
CA ARG A 80 1.81 -4.68 3.00
C ARG A 80 2.39 -4.39 4.38
N ASP A 81 3.70 -4.13 4.45
CA ASP A 81 4.40 -4.07 5.72
C ASP A 81 4.40 -2.65 6.31
N LYS A 82 4.35 -1.62 5.45
CA LYS A 82 4.55 -0.23 5.84
C LYS A 82 3.42 0.74 5.49
N ARG A 83 2.52 0.41 4.55
CA ARG A 83 1.54 1.36 3.99
C ARG A 83 0.11 0.83 4.11
N TYR A 84 -0.44 0.89 5.33
CA TYR A 84 -1.77 0.35 5.65
C TYR A 84 -2.84 1.41 5.95
N ASN A 85 -2.49 2.69 5.86
CA ASN A 85 -3.34 3.81 6.23
C ASN A 85 -3.80 4.59 4.97
N SER A 86 -3.86 5.92 5.04
CA SER A 86 -4.15 6.80 3.89
C SER A 86 -3.27 6.52 2.66
N ASP A 87 -2.06 6.00 2.87
CA ASP A 87 -1.15 5.61 1.80
C ASP A 87 -1.75 4.49 0.93
N PHE A 88 -2.41 3.51 1.55
CA PHE A 88 -3.08 2.41 0.85
C PHE A 88 -4.27 2.92 0.02
N LEU A 89 -5.10 3.78 0.61
CA LEU A 89 -6.23 4.40 -0.11
C LEU A 89 -5.74 5.17 -1.33
N THR A 90 -4.69 5.96 -1.16
CA THR A 90 -4.09 6.76 -2.24
C THR A 90 -3.49 5.85 -3.32
N PHE A 91 -2.90 4.73 -2.94
CA PHE A 91 -2.42 3.71 -3.87
C PHE A 91 -3.56 3.10 -4.68
N CYS A 92 -4.66 2.65 -4.06
CA CYS A 92 -5.82 2.11 -4.76
C CYS A 92 -6.41 3.11 -5.77
N GLN A 93 -6.57 4.37 -5.37
CA GLN A 93 -7.05 5.45 -6.26
C GLN A 93 -6.12 5.71 -7.44
N LEU A 94 -4.81 5.45 -7.28
CA LEU A 94 -3.84 5.59 -8.35
C LEU A 94 -3.98 4.45 -9.36
N LEU A 95 -4.25 3.23 -8.90
CA LEU A 95 -4.57 2.09 -9.77
C LEU A 95 -5.89 2.30 -10.54
N GLU A 96 -6.93 2.81 -9.86
CA GLU A 96 -8.24 3.14 -10.47
C GLU A 96 -8.15 4.19 -11.59
N LYS A 97 -7.11 5.02 -11.58
CA LYS A 97 -6.86 6.05 -12.62
C LYS A 97 -5.92 5.58 -13.72
N ASN A 98 -5.40 4.35 -13.65
CA ASN A 98 -4.53 3.80 -14.67
C ASN A 98 -5.30 3.61 -15.98
N SER A 99 -4.65 3.69 -17.14
CA SER A 99 -5.30 3.48 -18.45
C SER A 99 -5.68 2.00 -18.71
N VAL A 100 -5.08 1.06 -17.99
CA VAL A 100 -5.31 -0.38 -18.16
C VAL A 100 -6.48 -0.84 -17.28
N ILE A 101 -7.56 -1.30 -17.91
CA ILE A 101 -8.80 -1.73 -17.22
C ILE A 101 -8.53 -2.81 -16.15
N ALA A 102 -7.60 -3.74 -16.40
CA ALA A 102 -7.27 -4.77 -15.41
C ALA A 102 -6.66 -4.18 -14.14
N VAL A 103 -5.79 -3.17 -14.28
CA VAL A 103 -5.16 -2.44 -13.17
C VAL A 103 -6.21 -1.64 -12.39
N GLN A 104 -7.14 -0.98 -13.10
CA GLN A 104 -8.26 -0.27 -12.47
C GLN A 104 -9.10 -1.20 -11.59
N LYS A 105 -9.50 -2.35 -12.16
CA LYS A 105 -10.29 -3.36 -11.44
C LYS A 105 -9.57 -3.91 -10.22
N LEU A 106 -8.25 -4.08 -10.30
CA LEU A 106 -7.45 -4.49 -9.13
C LEU A 106 -7.49 -3.42 -8.03
N GLY A 107 -7.35 -2.13 -8.38
CA GLY A 107 -7.52 -1.02 -7.44
C GLY A 107 -8.84 -1.09 -6.67
N GLU A 108 -9.95 -1.26 -7.40
CA GLU A 108 -11.27 -1.40 -6.80
C GLU A 108 -11.41 -2.65 -5.91
N LYS A 109 -10.87 -3.80 -6.36
CA LYS A 109 -10.91 -5.06 -5.61
C LYS A 109 -10.18 -4.94 -4.28
N LEU A 110 -8.97 -4.37 -4.31
CA LEU A 110 -8.16 -4.12 -3.12
C LEU A 110 -8.90 -3.22 -2.12
N LEU A 111 -9.51 -2.14 -2.62
CA LEU A 111 -10.27 -1.22 -1.79
C LEU A 111 -11.51 -1.88 -1.18
N LYS A 112 -12.29 -2.59 -1.99
CA LYS A 112 -13.49 -3.33 -1.54
C LYS A 112 -13.13 -4.38 -0.49
N GLN A 113 -12.08 -5.15 -0.71
CA GLN A 113 -11.66 -6.21 0.21
C GLN A 113 -11.17 -5.65 1.55
N ALA A 114 -10.40 -4.54 1.52
CA ALA A 114 -9.98 -3.87 2.75
C ALA A 114 -11.14 -3.21 3.51
N ALA A 115 -12.21 -2.80 2.80
CA ALA A 115 -13.41 -2.19 3.39
C ALA A 115 -14.43 -3.21 3.93
N CYS A 116 -14.49 -4.43 3.38
CA CYS A 116 -15.55 -5.45 3.61
C CYS A 116 -15.65 -5.98 5.06
N VAL A 117 -14.83 -5.53 6.00
CA VAL A 117 -14.77 -6.04 7.38
C VAL A 117 -15.00 -4.93 8.42
N ILE A 118 -15.42 -3.73 8.00
CA ILE A 118 -15.91 -2.64 8.89
C ILE A 118 -17.43 -2.75 8.96
#